data_AF-A0A821NR47-F1
#
_entry.id   AF-A0A821NR47-F1
#
_cell.length_a   1.000
_cell.length_b   1.000
_cell.length_c   1.000
_cell.angle_alpha   90.00
_cell.angle_beta   90.00
_cell.angle_gamma   90.00
#
_symmetry.space_group_name_H-M   'P 1'
#
loop_
_entity.id
_entity.type
_entity.pdbx_description
1 polymer ?
#
loop_
_entity_poly.entity_id
_entity_poly.type
_entity_poly.pdbx_seq_one_letter_code
_entity_poly.pdbx_strand_id
1 'polypeptide(L)'
;ALIMRYSLIPFWYTLHHEAAMKSKTIVQPLFFEYPNDANTYDIDEQFLVGRAILVSPNLISESVTVHAYIPADVWYEFQSGGRVKTVGQFTDLNAPLSKINVHVRGGFIIPMQTPGANLVLGRGNPFVLLVAQSQSGSASGNLFWDDGDSIS
;
A
#
# COMPACT_ATOMS: atom_id res chain seq x y z
N ALA A 1 2.24 -5.34 -12.89
CA ALA A 1 2.65 -4.18 -12.07
C ALA A 1 1.98 -2.87 -12.50
N LEU A 2 2.02 -2.47 -13.78
CA LEU A 2 1.54 -1.14 -14.23
C LEU A 2 0.06 -0.87 -13.94
N ILE A 3 -0.82 -1.82 -14.24
CA ILE A 3 -2.28 -1.73 -13.99
C ILE A 3 -2.58 -1.43 -12.51
N MET A 4 -1.86 -2.08 -11.59
CA MET A 4 -1.99 -1.85 -10.15
C MET A 4 -1.54 -0.45 -9.74
N ARG A 5 -0.44 0.05 -10.31
CA ARG A 5 0.02 1.42 -10.04
C ARG A 5 -1.03 2.44 -10.50
N TYR A 6 -1.60 2.24 -11.69
CA TYR A 6 -2.61 3.14 -12.24
C TYR A 6 -3.92 3.06 -11.47
N SER A 7 -4.32 1.89 -10.98
CA SER A 7 -5.52 1.80 -10.16
C SER A 7 -5.39 2.51 -8.81
N LEU A 8 -4.16 2.65 -8.29
CA LEU A 8 -3.87 3.33 -7.03
C LEU A 8 -3.67 4.85 -7.16
N ILE A 9 -3.85 5.45 -8.35
CA ILE A 9 -3.65 6.90 -8.54
C ILE A 9 -4.47 7.75 -7.56
N PRO A 10 -5.77 7.49 -7.31
CA PRO A 10 -6.54 8.30 -6.35
C PRO A 10 -5.97 8.24 -4.93
N PHE A 11 -5.47 7.07 -4.52
CA PHE A 11 -4.80 6.90 -3.23
C PHE A 11 -3.50 7.71 -3.15
N TRP A 12 -2.63 7.59 -4.16
CA TRP A 12 -1.40 8.38 -4.23
C TRP A 12 -1.69 9.88 -4.23
N TYR A 13 -2.69 10.32 -4.98
CA TYR A 13 -3.09 11.73 -5.06
C TYR A 13 -3.55 12.27 -3.71
N THR A 14 -4.36 11.48 -3.00
CA THR A 14 -4.78 11.80 -1.63
C THR A 14 -3.58 11.91 -0.68
N LEU A 15 -2.59 11.01 -0.78
CA LEU A 15 -1.39 11.09 0.04
C LEU A 15 -0.53 12.33 -0.27
N HIS A 16 -0.43 12.74 -1.54
CA HIS A 16 0.27 13.97 -1.92
C HIS A 16 -0.41 15.21 -1.34
N HIS A 17 -1.74 15.27 -1.43
CA HIS A 17 -2.52 16.34 -0.82
C HIS A 17 -2.32 16.38 0.72
N GLU A 18 -2.37 15.22 1.39
CA GLU A 18 -2.11 15.16 2.84
C GLU A 18 -0.67 15.55 3.20
N ALA A 19 0.32 15.18 2.38
CA ALA A 19 1.70 15.58 2.58
C ALA A 19 1.88 17.10 2.47
N ALA A 20 1.28 17.71 1.45
CA ALA A 20 1.30 19.16 1.24
C ALA A 20 0.62 19.93 2.38
N MET A 21 -0.54 19.45 2.85
CA MET A 21 -1.35 20.17 3.84
C MET A 21 -0.96 19.92 5.30
N LYS A 22 -0.40 18.74 5.61
CA LYS A 22 -0.17 18.27 6.99
C LYS A 22 1.27 17.85 7.25
N SER A 23 2.20 18.13 6.34
CA SER A 23 3.61 17.73 6.40
C SER A 23 3.81 16.24 6.68
N LYS A 24 2.91 15.39 6.16
CA LYS A 24 3.01 13.94 6.26
C LYS A 24 3.98 13.40 5.21
N THR A 25 4.63 12.29 5.51
CA THR A 25 5.44 11.53 4.56
C THR A 25 4.58 10.52 3.78
N ILE A 26 4.84 10.39 2.48
CA ILE A 26 4.09 9.47 1.60
C ILE A 26 4.68 8.06 1.67
N VAL A 27 6.00 7.95 1.57
CA VAL A 27 6.73 6.69 1.74
C VAL A 27 7.41 6.74 3.10
N GLN A 28 7.21 5.69 3.90
CA GLN A 28 7.63 5.67 5.30
C GLN A 28 8.32 4.35 5.63
N PRO A 29 9.36 4.36 6.48
CA PRO A 29 9.90 3.14 7.06
C PRO A 29 8.88 2.53 8.05
N LEU A 30 8.97 1.23 8.30
CA LEU A 30 7.99 0.53 9.13
C LEU A 30 7.94 1.07 10.57
N PHE A 31 9.08 1.45 11.14
CA PHE A 31 9.16 1.93 12.52
C PHE A 31 8.37 3.22 12.80
N PHE A 32 7.97 3.99 11.77
CA PHE A 32 7.08 5.15 11.94
C PHE A 32 5.69 4.72 12.43
N GLU A 33 5.18 3.59 11.93
CA GLU A 33 3.88 3.05 12.34
C GLU A 33 3.98 2.01 13.46
N TYR A 34 5.18 1.42 13.65
CA TYR A 34 5.45 0.38 14.64
C TYR A 34 6.63 0.73 15.56
N PRO A 35 6.60 1.88 16.27
CA PRO A 35 7.73 2.36 17.06
C PRO A 35 8.05 1.52 18.31
N ASN A 36 7.19 0.58 18.68
CA ASN A 36 7.41 -0.33 19.82
C ASN A 36 7.93 -1.71 19.38
N ASP A 37 8.10 -1.91 18.07
CA ASP A 37 8.57 -3.16 17.48
C ASP A 37 10.00 -3.00 17.00
N ALA A 38 10.94 -3.44 17.83
CA ALA A 38 12.38 -3.30 17.56
C ALA A 38 12.83 -3.99 16.26
N ASN A 39 12.07 -4.99 15.77
CA ASN A 39 12.39 -5.63 14.50
C ASN A 39 12.27 -4.67 13.31
N THR A 40 11.52 -3.57 13.45
CA THR A 40 11.26 -2.62 12.36
C THR A 40 12.33 -1.55 12.18
N TYR A 41 13.30 -1.47 13.10
CA TYR A 41 14.28 -0.39 13.12
C TYR A 41 15.36 -0.56 12.05
N ASP A 42 15.79 -1.80 11.84
CA ASP A 42 16.86 -2.14 10.89
C ASP A 42 16.31 -2.55 9.51
N ILE A 43 15.00 -2.41 9.26
CA ILE A 43 14.38 -2.76 7.98
C ILE A 43 14.46 -1.55 7.03
N ASP A 44 15.25 -1.72 5.97
CA ASP A 44 15.40 -0.76 4.87
C ASP A 44 14.99 -1.34 3.50
N GLU A 45 14.76 -2.66 3.41
CA GLU A 45 14.33 -3.35 2.18
C GLU A 45 12.80 -3.39 1.98
N GLN A 46 12.02 -2.90 2.95
CA GLN A 46 10.55 -2.81 2.90
C GLN A 46 10.09 -1.42 3.30
N PHE A 47 8.95 -0.98 2.78
CA PHE A 47 8.39 0.33 3.12
C PHE A 47 6.87 0.36 3.10
N LEU A 48 6.31 1.35 3.80
CA LEU A 48 4.89 1.68 3.77
C LEU A 48 4.63 2.81 2.76
N VAL A 49 3.49 2.72 2.07
CA VAL A 49 2.89 3.82 1.33
C VAL A 49 1.68 4.32 2.11
N GLY A 50 1.82 5.55 2.62
CA GLY A 50 0.99 6.06 3.71
C GLY A 50 1.07 5.09 4.90
N ARG A 51 -0.09 4.82 5.50
CA ARG A 51 -0.21 3.92 6.66
C ARG A 51 -0.80 2.55 6.30
N ALA A 52 -1.15 2.37 5.03
CA ALA A 52 -2.15 1.39 4.62
C ALA A 52 -1.63 0.32 3.65
N ILE A 53 -0.51 0.56 2.99
CA ILE A 53 0.06 -0.38 2.01
C ILE A 53 1.49 -0.69 2.42
N LEU A 54 1.82 -1.98 2.57
CA LEU A 54 3.17 -2.49 2.77
C LEU A 54 3.69 -3.05 1.45
N VAL A 55 4.88 -2.62 1.04
CA VAL A 55 5.56 -3.07 -0.17
C VAL A 55 6.83 -3.83 0.23
N SER A 56 6.94 -5.08 -0.23
CA SER A 56 8.10 -5.95 -0.03
C SER A 56 8.67 -6.35 -1.40
N PRO A 57 9.54 -5.52 -1.99
CA PRO A 57 10.15 -5.80 -3.29
C PRO A 57 11.14 -6.97 -3.22
N ASN A 58 11.35 -7.65 -4.36
CA ASN A 58 12.45 -8.58 -4.50
C ASN A 58 13.68 -7.82 -5.01
N LEU A 59 14.71 -7.72 -4.17
CA LEU A 59 15.94 -6.98 -4.46
C LEU A 59 17.08 -7.89 -4.92
N ILE A 60 16.91 -9.21 -4.84
CA ILE A 60 17.95 -10.21 -5.16
C ILE A 60 17.68 -10.78 -6.55
N SER A 61 18.66 -10.64 -7.45
CA SER A 61 18.59 -11.20 -8.79
C SER A 61 18.36 -12.71 -8.75
N GLU A 62 17.48 -13.20 -9.62
CA GLU A 62 17.12 -14.63 -9.77
C GLU A 62 16.47 -15.28 -8.53
N SER A 63 16.28 -14.55 -7.43
CA SER A 63 15.49 -15.05 -6.30
C SER A 63 14.01 -15.16 -6.68
N VAL A 64 13.35 -16.20 -6.18
CA VAL A 64 11.89 -16.39 -6.27
C VAL A 64 11.22 -16.22 -4.91
N THR A 65 11.97 -15.75 -3.91
CA THR A 65 11.52 -15.59 -2.53
C THR A 65 12.02 -14.27 -1.96
N VAL A 66 11.17 -13.60 -1.18
CA VAL A 66 11.52 -12.41 -0.42
C VAL A 66 11.36 -12.72 1.06
N HIS A 67 12.43 -12.54 1.83
CA HIS A 67 12.38 -12.63 3.28
C HIS A 67 11.89 -11.28 3.83
N ALA A 68 10.64 -11.22 4.26
CA ALA A 68 9.96 -9.98 4.59
C ALA A 68 9.38 -10.03 6.00
N TYR A 69 9.53 -8.96 6.77
CA TYR A 69 8.81 -8.75 8.01
C TYR A 69 7.37 -8.36 7.74
N ILE A 70 6.42 -9.07 8.35
CA ILE A 70 5.01 -8.70 8.37
C ILE A 70 4.68 -8.22 9.79
N PRO A 71 4.45 -6.92 10.02
CA PRO A 71 4.15 -6.39 11.35
C PRO A 71 2.93 -7.05 12.00
N ALA A 72 2.85 -7.03 13.33
CA ALA A 72 1.77 -7.61 14.12
C ALA A 72 0.43 -6.84 13.98
N ASP A 73 -0.19 -6.94 12.80
CA ASP A 73 -1.47 -6.32 12.45
C ASP A 73 -2.25 -7.23 11.50
N VAL A 74 -3.46 -6.84 11.11
CA VAL A 74 -4.21 -7.51 10.06
C VAL A 74 -3.66 -7.06 8.70
N TRP A 75 -3.23 -8.02 7.89
CA TRP A 75 -2.73 -7.77 6.54
C TRP A 75 -3.47 -8.62 5.53
N TYR A 76 -3.72 -8.06 4.34
CA TYR A 76 -4.34 -8.74 3.21
C TYR A 76 -3.43 -8.64 2.00
N GLU A 77 -3.19 -9.75 1.30
CA GLU A 77 -2.50 -9.70 0.02
C GLU A 77 -3.35 -8.92 -1.00
N PHE A 78 -2.76 -7.90 -1.63
CA PHE A 78 -3.50 -6.97 -2.49
C PHE A 78 -4.18 -7.67 -3.68
N GLN A 79 -3.52 -8.66 -4.29
CA GLN A 79 -4.02 -9.31 -5.50
C GLN A 79 -5.10 -10.35 -5.21
N SER A 80 -4.93 -11.19 -4.19
CA SER A 80 -5.87 -12.26 -3.87
C SER A 80 -6.97 -11.84 -2.90
N GLY A 81 -6.77 -10.74 -2.16
CA GLY A 81 -7.60 -10.37 -1.01
C GLY A 81 -7.45 -11.33 0.18
N GLY A 82 -6.55 -12.31 0.09
CA GLY A 82 -6.32 -13.31 1.13
C GLY A 82 -5.69 -12.69 2.37
N ARG A 83 -6.25 -13.00 3.54
CA ARG A 83 -5.68 -12.57 4.83
C ARG A 83 -4.35 -13.29 5.08
N VAL A 84 -3.32 -12.53 5.43
CA VAL A 84 -2.01 -13.05 5.83
C VAL A 84 -2.15 -13.73 7.20
N LYS A 85 -1.66 -14.97 7.30
CA LYS A 85 -1.78 -15.80 8.51
C LYS A 85 -0.66 -15.55 9.52
N THR A 86 0.54 -15.29 9.01
CA THR A 86 1.76 -15.16 9.80
C THR A 86 2.12 -13.68 9.91
N VAL A 87 2.08 -13.15 11.13
CA VAL A 87 2.31 -11.72 11.43
C VAL A 87 3.19 -11.58 12.68
N GLY A 88 3.79 -10.41 12.87
CA GLY A 88 4.75 -10.11 13.95
C GLY A 88 6.11 -10.78 13.78
N GLN A 89 6.45 -11.25 12.59
CA GLN A 89 7.68 -12.00 12.32
C GLN A 89 8.09 -11.91 10.85
N PHE A 90 9.35 -12.27 10.59
CA PHE A 90 9.83 -12.47 9.23
C PHE A 90 9.19 -13.71 8.60
N THR A 91 8.84 -13.61 7.32
CA THR A 91 8.16 -14.65 6.54
C THR A 91 8.75 -14.69 5.14
N ASP A 92 8.93 -15.90 4.62
CA ASP A 92 9.33 -16.12 3.23
C ASP A 92 8.11 -16.00 2.31
N LEU A 93 8.11 -14.94 1.50
CA LEU A 93 7.05 -14.64 0.55
C LEU A 93 7.46 -15.08 -0.86
N ASN A 94 6.56 -15.76 -1.56
CA ASN A 94 6.79 -16.13 -2.95
C ASN A 94 6.81 -14.87 -3.84
N ALA A 95 7.87 -14.70 -4.62
CA ALA A 95 8.18 -13.50 -5.40
C ALA A 95 8.77 -13.86 -6.77
N PRO A 96 8.03 -14.58 -7.64
CA PRO A 96 8.47 -14.82 -9.01
C PRO A 96 8.65 -13.48 -9.76
N LEU A 97 9.41 -13.49 -10.86
CA LEU A 97 9.81 -12.29 -11.61
C LEU A 97 8.65 -11.33 -11.98
N SER A 98 7.43 -11.84 -12.10
CA SER A 98 6.23 -11.07 -12.44
C SER A 98 5.46 -10.48 -11.24
N LYS A 99 5.89 -10.77 -10.00
CA LYS A 99 5.16 -10.45 -8.78
C LYS A 99 5.99 -9.57 -7.83
N ILE A 100 5.36 -8.49 -7.38
CA ILE A 100 5.83 -7.69 -6.24
C ILE A 100 4.86 -7.96 -5.10
N ASN A 101 5.37 -8.26 -3.91
CA ASN A 101 4.53 -8.51 -2.75
C ASN A 101 4.01 -7.18 -2.20
N VAL A 102 2.70 -7.03 -2.21
CA VAL A 102 2.01 -5.85 -1.71
C VAL A 102 0.87 -6.29 -0.81
N HIS A 103 0.81 -5.72 0.39
CA HIS A 103 -0.20 -6.02 1.39
C HIS A 103 -0.95 -4.75 1.79
N VAL A 104 -2.26 -4.89 2.01
CA VAL A 104 -3.12 -3.83 2.55
C VAL A 104 -3.33 -4.09 4.03
N ARG A 105 -3.09 -3.07 4.85
CA ARG A 105 -3.33 -3.09 6.29
C ARG A 105 -4.85 -3.04 6.55
N GLY A 106 -5.32 -3.88 7.45
CA GLY A 106 -6.70 -3.83 7.94
C GLY A 106 -7.00 -2.52 8.67
N GLY A 107 -8.25 -2.08 8.60
CA GLY A 107 -8.68 -0.78 9.13
C GLY A 107 -8.65 0.35 8.10
N PHE A 108 -8.21 0.10 6.87
CA PHE A 108 -8.06 1.11 5.83
C PHE A 108 -8.98 0.89 4.63
N ILE A 109 -9.53 1.99 4.11
CA ILE A 109 -10.23 2.04 2.83
C ILE A 109 -9.31 2.72 1.81
N ILE A 110 -8.99 2.00 0.73
CA ILE A 110 -8.12 2.51 -0.35
C ILE A 110 -8.99 2.94 -1.53
N PRO A 111 -9.03 4.24 -1.87
CA PRO A 111 -9.69 4.69 -3.08
C PRO A 111 -8.84 4.33 -4.30
N MET A 112 -9.50 3.71 -5.27
CA MET A 112 -8.91 3.25 -6.51
C MET A 112 -9.76 3.70 -7.69
N GLN A 113 -9.22 3.58 -8.89
CA GLN A 113 -9.95 3.85 -10.12
C GLN A 113 -9.67 2.75 -11.13
N THR A 114 -10.66 2.41 -11.96
CA THR A 114 -10.41 1.47 -13.07
C THR A 114 -9.36 2.07 -14.00
N PRO A 115 -8.23 1.41 -14.26
CA PRO A 115 -7.16 1.99 -15.05
C PRO A 115 -7.56 2.11 -16.52
N GLY A 116 -7.32 3.29 -17.11
CA GLY A 116 -7.43 3.52 -18.55
C GLY A 116 -6.11 3.27 -19.29
N ALA A 117 -6.12 3.42 -20.62
CA ALA A 117 -4.90 3.32 -21.43
C ALA A 117 -3.86 4.41 -21.09
N ASN A 118 -4.30 5.53 -20.51
CA ASN A 118 -3.48 6.59 -19.96
C ASN A 118 -4.21 7.28 -18.79
N LEU A 119 -3.55 8.23 -18.12
CA LEU A 119 -4.09 8.95 -16.97
C LEU A 119 -5.37 9.73 -17.31
N VAL A 120 -5.39 10.42 -18.46
CA VAL A 120 -6.51 11.28 -18.88
C VAL A 120 -7.78 10.45 -19.06
N LEU A 121 -7.68 9.32 -19.77
CA LEU A 121 -8.80 8.39 -19.94
C LEU A 121 -9.16 7.68 -18.64
N GLY A 122 -8.17 7.43 -17.77
CA GLY A 122 -8.37 6.82 -16.47
C GLY A 122 -9.21 7.67 -15.52
N ARG A 123 -9.05 9.00 -15.52
CA ARG A 123 -9.77 9.92 -14.60
C ARG A 123 -11.28 9.93 -14.79
N GLY A 124 -11.78 9.57 -15.97
CA GLY A 124 -13.22 9.46 -16.24
C GLY A 124 -13.83 8.12 -15.82
N ASN A 125 -13.02 7.14 -15.42
CA ASN A 125 -13.51 5.82 -15.08
C ASN A 125 -14.13 5.78 -13.66
N PRO A 126 -15.01 4.80 -13.37
CA PRO A 126 -15.57 4.64 -12.03
C PRO A 126 -14.50 4.46 -10.96
N PHE A 127 -14.76 5.04 -9.78
CA PHE A 127 -14.01 4.73 -8.57
C PHE A 127 -14.34 3.31 -8.07
N VAL A 128 -13.34 2.71 -7.45
CA VAL A 128 -13.42 1.44 -6.74
C VAL A 128 -12.91 1.67 -5.32
N LEU A 129 -13.62 1.19 -4.30
CA LEU A 129 -13.15 1.26 -2.92
C LEU A 129 -12.73 -0.14 -2.47
N LEU A 130 -11.44 -0.31 -2.17
CA LEU A 130 -10.94 -1.53 -1.53
C LEU A 130 -11.04 -1.32 -0.01
N VAL A 131 -11.92 -2.09 0.63
CA VAL A 131 -12.18 -2.02 2.07
C VAL A 131 -11.47 -3.17 2.77
N ALA A 132 -10.34 -2.90 3.44
CA ALA A 132 -9.63 -3.87 4.24
C ALA A 132 -10.09 -3.75 5.70
N GLN A 133 -10.86 -4.73 6.18
CA GLN A 133 -11.40 -4.68 7.54
C GLN A 133 -10.32 -4.87 8.60
N SER A 134 -10.42 -4.16 9.71
CA SER A 134 -9.61 -4.42 10.90
C SER A 134 -10.07 -5.71 11.59
N GLN A 135 -9.37 -6.09 12.66
CA GLN A 135 -9.79 -7.19 13.53
C GLN A 135 -11.20 -6.98 14.14
N SER A 136 -11.62 -5.72 14.33
CA SER A 136 -12.95 -5.34 14.83
C SER A 136 -14.01 -5.17 13.73
N GLY A 137 -13.67 -5.41 12.46
CA GLY A 137 -14.59 -5.27 11.32
C GLY A 137 -14.76 -3.83 10.80
N SER A 138 -14.03 -2.87 11.35
CA SER A 138 -14.08 -1.46 10.94
C SER A 138 -13.03 -1.13 9.88
N ALA A 139 -13.28 -0.12 9.04
CA ALA A 139 -12.28 0.47 8.16
C ALA A 139 -12.59 1.95 7.90
N SER A 140 -11.55 2.75 7.65
CA SER A 140 -11.69 4.18 7.32
C SER A 140 -10.66 4.61 6.28
N GLY A 141 -10.97 5.66 5.53
CA GLY A 141 -10.06 6.21 4.51
C GLY A 141 -10.54 7.57 4.02
N ASN A 142 -9.65 8.28 3.36
CA ASN A 142 -9.91 9.60 2.77
C ASN A 142 -9.76 9.51 1.25
N LEU A 143 -10.48 10.36 0.53
CA LEU A 143 -10.28 10.64 -0.88
C LEU A 143 -10.23 12.15 -1.06
N PHE A 144 -9.13 12.65 -1.61
CA PHE A 144 -9.05 14.00 -2.14
C PHE A 144 -9.18 13.94 -3.67
N TRP A 145 -10.01 14.82 -4.23
CA TRP A 145 -10.25 14.88 -5.66
C TRP A 145 -10.57 16.32 -6.09
N ASP A 146 -9.88 16.79 -7.13
CA ASP A 146 -10.05 18.10 -7.75
C ASP A 146 -9.91 18.00 -9.28
N ASP A 147 -9.69 19.12 -9.96
CA ASP A 147 -9.44 19.15 -11.41
C ASP A 147 -8.02 18.68 -11.79
N GLY A 148 -7.11 18.55 -10.83
CA GLY A 148 -5.76 18.01 -10.91
C GLY A 148 -4.70 18.87 -11.60
N ASP A 149 -5.07 20.05 -12.11
CA ASP A 149 -4.16 20.92 -12.87
C ASP A 149 -4.19 22.40 -12.40
N SER A 150 -5.26 22.83 -11.73
CA SER A 150 -5.35 24.22 -11.26
C SER A 150 -4.35 24.52 -10.15
N ILE A 151 -3.67 25.67 -10.27
CA ILE A 151 -2.78 26.18 -9.21
C ILE A 151 -3.61 27.00 -8.23
N SER A 152 -3.62 26.60 -6.97
CA SER A 152 -4.18 27.33 -5.82
C SER A 152 -3.14 28.17 -5.10
#